data_AF-A0A810PQQ3-F1
#
_entry.id   AF-A0A810PQQ3-F1
#
_cell.length_a   1.000
_cell.length_b   1.000
_cell.length_c   1.000
_cell.angle_alpha   90.00
_cell.angle_beta   90.00
_cell.angle_gamma   90.00
#
_symmetry.space_group_name_H-M   'P 1'
#
loop_
_entity.id
_entity.type
_entity.pdbx_description
1 polymer ?
#
loop_
_entity_poly.entity_id
_entity_poly.type
_entity_poly.pdbx_seq_one_letter_code
_entity_poly.pdbx_strand_id
1 'polypeptide(L)'
;MQIHWFQNEDHLVYINGATQLADLERTLHFPGLEEAANALRRHPTPEGLTIKGPKRTSGRLFVPDLTFGQHIQMGENIFFYMGEMQECYVIYWPDAPVAK
;
A
#
# COMPACT_ATOMS: atom_id res chain seq x y z
N MET A 1 5.55 -6.14 11.16
CA MET A 1 5.43 -4.75 10.67
C MET A 1 6.13 -3.84 11.65
N GLN A 2 7.41 -3.54 11.41
CA GLN A 2 8.16 -2.55 12.19
C GLN A 2 8.16 -1.22 11.45
N ILE A 3 7.81 -0.12 12.13
CA ILE A 3 7.74 1.20 11.49
C ILE A 3 9.08 1.65 10.88
N HIS A 4 10.20 1.28 11.51
CA HIS A 4 11.54 1.58 10.98
C HIS A 4 11.81 0.94 9.61
N TRP A 5 11.21 -0.21 9.32
CA TRP A 5 11.36 -0.85 8.01
C TRP A 5 10.69 0.00 6.91
N PHE A 6 9.55 0.63 7.22
CA PHE A 6 8.86 1.55 6.32
C PHE A 6 9.48 2.95 6.27
N GLN A 7 10.48 3.25 7.10
CA GLN A 7 11.26 4.48 6.98
C GLN A 7 12.44 4.31 6.01
N ASN A 8 12.83 3.07 5.70
CA ASN A 8 13.89 2.78 4.75
C ASN A 8 13.36 2.82 3.32
N GLU A 9 13.68 3.88 2.58
CA GLU A 9 13.27 4.07 1.18
C GLU A 9 13.77 2.95 0.25
N ASP A 10 14.87 2.28 0.60
CA ASP A 10 15.42 1.14 -0.15
C ASP A 10 14.46 -0.06 -0.23
N HIS A 11 13.51 -0.15 0.70
CA HIS A 11 12.49 -1.20 0.72
C HIS A 11 11.14 -0.75 0.15
N LEU A 12 11.04 0.51 -0.26
CA LEU A 12 9.81 1.13 -0.74
C LEU A 12 9.87 1.39 -2.24
N VAL A 13 8.90 0.84 -2.97
CA VAL A 13 8.72 1.10 -4.39
C VAL A 13 7.55 2.03 -4.58
N TYR A 14 7.80 3.24 -5.04
CA TYR A 14 6.76 4.23 -5.30
C TYR A 14 6.11 3.98 -6.66
N ILE A 15 4.78 3.79 -6.66
CA ILE A 15 3.99 3.67 -7.88
C ILE A 15 2.81 4.64 -7.88
N ASN A 16 2.47 5.15 -9.06
CA ASN A 16 1.31 6.01 -9.21
C ASN A 16 0.02 5.18 -9.18
N GLY A 17 -0.79 5.39 -8.15
CA GLY A 17 -2.06 4.68 -7.97
C GLY A 17 -3.11 4.97 -9.03
N ALA A 18 -2.99 6.05 -9.79
CA ALA A 18 -3.93 6.41 -10.85
C ALA A 18 -3.66 5.70 -12.18
N THR A 19 -2.39 5.36 -12.46
CA THR A 19 -1.98 4.86 -13.78
C THR A 19 -1.26 3.52 -13.73
N GLN A 20 -0.50 3.26 -12.65
CA GLN A 20 0.33 2.05 -12.51
C GLN A 20 -0.32 0.99 -11.63
N LEU A 21 -1.42 1.29 -10.92
CA LEU A 21 -2.08 0.34 -10.04
C LEU A 21 -2.60 -0.90 -10.78
N ALA A 22 -3.27 -0.70 -11.92
CA ALA A 22 -3.74 -1.77 -12.78
C ALA A 22 -2.58 -2.64 -13.32
N ASP A 23 -1.45 -2.02 -13.65
CA ASP A 23 -0.27 -2.72 -14.14
C ASP A 23 0.42 -3.52 -13.02
N LEU A 24 0.48 -2.96 -11.81
CA LEU A 24 1.00 -3.62 -10.62
C LEU A 24 0.14 -4.84 -10.26
N GLU A 25 -1.18 -4.71 -10.26
CA GLU A 25 -2.11 -5.82 -10.03
C GLU A 25 -1.83 -6.98 -10.99
N ARG A 26 -1.64 -6.67 -12.28
CA ARG A 26 -1.34 -7.67 -13.31
C ARG A 26 0.04 -8.29 -13.14
N THR A 27 1.04 -7.48 -12.79
CA THR A 27 2.43 -7.91 -12.58
C THR A 27 2.55 -8.82 -11.36
N LEU A 28 1.90 -8.46 -10.26
CA LEU A 28 1.89 -9.24 -9.02
C LEU A 28 0.85 -10.37 -9.04
N HIS A 29 -0.01 -10.41 -10.06
CA HIS A 29 -1.14 -11.33 -10.19
C HIS A 29 -2.05 -11.34 -8.96
N PHE A 30 -2.31 -10.16 -8.39
CA PHE A 30 -3.11 -9.96 -7.17
C PHE A 30 -4.52 -9.45 -7.50
N PRO A 31 -5.47 -10.34 -7.83
CA PRO A 31 -6.81 -9.91 -8.23
C PRO A 31 -7.49 -9.12 -7.11
N GLY A 32 -7.95 -7.91 -7.41
CA GLY A 32 -8.63 -7.02 -6.46
C GLY A 32 -7.69 -6.11 -5.64
N LEU A 33 -6.42 -6.01 -6.03
CA LEU A 33 -5.49 -5.01 -5.47
C LEU A 33 -5.97 -3.60 -5.78
N GLU A 34 -6.37 -3.35 -7.02
CA GLU A 34 -6.89 -2.04 -7.43
C GLU A 34 -8.18 -1.69 -6.69
N GLU A 35 -9.11 -2.63 -6.60
CA GLU A 35 -10.38 -2.43 -5.90
C GLU A 35 -10.16 -2.15 -4.41
N ALA A 36 -9.31 -2.92 -3.75
CA ALA A 36 -9.02 -2.75 -2.33
C ALA A 36 -8.26 -1.44 -2.07
N ALA A 37 -7.30 -1.06 -2.91
CA ALA A 37 -6.62 0.22 -2.80
C ALA A 37 -7.61 1.39 -2.97
N ASN A 38 -8.50 1.33 -3.96
CA ASN A 38 -9.54 2.35 -4.14
C ASN A 38 -10.60 2.34 -3.02
N ALA A 39 -10.91 1.20 -2.43
CA ALA A 39 -11.80 1.10 -1.27
C ALA A 39 -11.17 1.76 -0.03
N LEU A 40 -9.91 1.42 0.27
CA LEU A 40 -9.16 2.03 1.35
C LEU A 40 -8.93 3.53 1.12
N ARG A 41 -8.77 3.96 -0.14
CA ARG A 41 -8.67 5.38 -0.46
C ARG A 41 -9.97 6.15 -0.18
N ARG A 42 -11.12 5.55 -0.50
CA ARG A 42 -12.44 6.15 -0.23
C ARG A 42 -12.78 6.14 1.26
N HIS A 43 -12.36 5.09 1.96
CA HIS A 43 -12.55 4.90 3.40
C HIS A 43 -11.21 4.49 4.02
N PRO A 44 -10.34 5.47 4.34
CA PRO A 44 -9.05 5.16 4.94
C PRO A 44 -9.28 4.67 6.37
N THR A 45 -8.79 3.47 6.66
CA THR A 45 -8.91 2.83 7.98
C THR A 45 -7.53 2.54 8.55
N PRO A 46 -7.34 2.67 9.88
CA PRO A 46 -6.07 2.36 10.53
C PRO A 46 -5.73 0.86 10.47
N GLU A 47 -6.74 0.00 10.34
CA GLU A 47 -6.54 -1.45 10.20
C GLU A 47 -6.08 -1.84 8.79
N GLY A 48 -6.43 -1.06 7.76
CA GLY A 48 -6.18 -1.39 6.36
C GLY A 48 -7.09 -2.50 5.83
N LEU A 49 -6.74 -3.04 4.66
CA LEU A 49 -7.40 -4.15 3.99
C LEU A 49 -6.40 -5.27 3.69
N THR A 50 -6.81 -6.51 3.90
CA THR A 50 -5.99 -7.68 3.52
C THR A 50 -6.58 -8.35 2.30
N ILE A 51 -5.78 -8.48 1.24
CA ILE A 51 -6.13 -9.20 0.02
C ILE A 51 -5.34 -10.50 -0.07
N LYS A 52 -5.97 -11.54 -0.61
CA LYS A 52 -5.31 -12.82 -0.83
C LYS A 52 -4.69 -12.82 -2.22
N GLY A 53 -3.41 -13.14 -2.27
CA GLY A 53 -2.65 -13.25 -3.50
C GLY A 53 -2.66 -14.66 -4.09
N PRO A 54 -1.98 -14.82 -5.23
CA PRO A 54 -1.85 -16.11 -5.88
C PRO A 54 -0.96 -17.05 -5.06
N LYS A 55 -1.36 -18.32 -4.94
CA LYS A 55 -0.55 -19.39 -4.31
C LYS A 55 -0.10 -19.13 -2.86
N ARG A 56 -1.05 -18.79 -1.97
CA ARG A 56 -0.86 -18.57 -0.51
C ARG A 56 -0.09 -17.31 -0.12
N THR A 57 0.19 -16.40 -1.04
CA THR A 57 0.62 -15.05 -0.64
C THR A 57 -0.56 -14.23 -0.15
N SER A 58 -0.31 -13.28 0.74
CA SER A 58 -1.30 -12.33 1.25
C SER A 58 -0.67 -10.97 1.26
N GLY A 59 -1.36 -9.99 0.70
CA GLY A 59 -0.93 -8.61 0.68
C GLY A 59 -1.82 -7.79 1.58
N ARG A 60 -1.23 -6.90 2.38
CA ARG A 60 -1.96 -5.97 3.24
C ARG A 60 -1.78 -4.56 2.72
N LEU A 61 -2.89 -3.91 2.44
CA LEU A 61 -3.01 -2.49 2.12
C LEU A 61 -3.29 -1.74 3.41
N PHE A 62 -2.50 -0.75 3.78
CA PHE A 62 -2.78 0.08 4.94
C PHE A 62 -2.17 1.47 4.76
N VAL A 63 -2.61 2.43 5.56
CA VAL A 63 -2.06 3.79 5.56
C VAL A 63 -1.19 3.94 6.80
N PRO A 64 0.14 3.97 6.68
CA PRO A 64 1.04 3.97 7.83
C PRO A 64 0.77 5.10 8.82
N ASP A 65 0.42 6.29 8.32
CA ASP A 65 0.11 7.45 9.16
C ASP A 65 -1.06 7.16 10.12
N LEU A 66 -2.09 6.48 9.61
CA LEU A 66 -3.26 6.05 10.40
C LEU A 66 -2.97 4.81 11.26
N THR A 67 -2.22 3.85 10.74
CA THR A 67 -1.94 2.59 11.43
C THR A 67 -1.00 2.79 12.62
N PHE A 68 0.02 3.64 12.48
CA PHE A 68 1.02 3.87 13.51
C PHE A 68 0.81 5.17 14.29
N GLY A 69 -0.06 6.08 13.82
CA GLY A 69 -0.28 7.39 14.44
C GLY A 69 0.98 8.28 14.44
N GLN A 70 1.93 7.97 13.56
CA GLN A 70 3.18 8.70 13.39
C GLN A 70 3.32 9.08 11.92
N HIS A 71 3.68 10.35 11.71
CA HIS A 71 3.93 10.84 10.37
C HIS A 71 5.25 10.27 9.83
N ILE A 72 5.14 9.45 8.79
CA ILE A 72 6.28 8.95 8.03
C ILE A 72 6.23 9.50 6.61
N GLN A 73 7.38 9.60 5.95
CA GLN A 73 7.45 10.07 4.57
C GLN A 73 6.57 9.19 3.66
N MET A 74 5.64 9.83 2.94
CA MET A 74 4.60 9.18 2.14
C MET A 74 3.58 8.33 2.92
N GLY A 75 3.60 8.33 4.25
CA GLY A 75 2.70 7.54 5.11
C GLY A 75 1.22 7.89 4.98
N GLU A 76 0.91 9.02 4.36
CA GLU A 76 -0.42 9.49 4.00
C GLU A 76 -1.03 8.69 2.84
N ASN A 77 -0.19 7.90 2.14
CA ASN A 77 -0.56 7.08 0.99
C ASN A 77 -0.77 5.61 1.40
N ILE A 78 -1.26 4.81 0.45
CA ILE A 78 -1.54 3.39 0.70
C ILE A 78 -0.27 2.58 0.48
N PHE A 79 0.10 1.81 1.50
CA PHE A 79 1.23 0.89 1.46
C PHE A 79 0.72 -0.51 1.22
N PHE A 80 1.27 -1.17 0.20
CA PHE A 80 1.00 -2.57 -0.09
C PHE A 80 2.17 -3.43 0.38
N TYR A 81 1.93 -4.16 1.45
CA TYR A 81 2.92 -4.98 2.13
C TYR A 81 2.61 -6.47 1.92
N MET A 82 3.55 -7.20 1.32
CA MET A 82 3.44 -8.64 1.05
C MET A 82 4.33 -9.50 1.96
N GLY A 83 5.07 -8.89 2.89
CA GLY A 83 6.02 -9.56 3.78
C GLY A 83 7.42 -8.91 3.72
N GLU A 84 8.24 -9.15 4.74
CA GLU A 84 9.58 -8.54 4.89
C GLU A 84 10.60 -9.03 3.83
N MET A 85 10.28 -10.13 3.13
CA MET A 85 11.11 -10.67 2.05
C MET A 85 10.84 -10.00 0.69
N GLN A 86 9.83 -9.14 0.58
CA GLN A 86 9.48 -8.45 -0.65
C GLN A 86 9.44 -6.94 -0.42
N GLU A 87 9.62 -6.16 -1.49
CA GLU A 87 9.48 -4.71 -1.44
C GLU A 87 8.04 -4.32 -1.13
N CYS A 88 7.88 -3.18 -0.45
CA CYS A 88 6.57 -2.61 -0.17
C CYS A 88 6.25 -1.54 -1.20
N TYR A 89 5.08 -1.66 -1.82
CA TYR A 89 4.66 -0.73 -2.87
C TYR A 89 3.89 0.42 -2.24
N VAL A 90 4.42 1.63 -2.39
CA VAL A 90 3.78 2.86 -1.96
C VAL A 90 2.95 3.38 -3.11
N ILE A 91 1.64 3.25 -2.97
CA ILE A 91 0.65 3.65 -3.96
C ILE A 91 0.25 5.08 -3.65
N TYR A 92 0.85 6.04 -4.36
CA TYR A 92 0.60 7.46 -4.16
C TYR A 92 -0.25 8.06 -5.28
N TRP A 93 -1.04 9.08 -4.95
CA TRP A 93 -1.86 9.83 -5.89
C TRP A 93 -1.44 11.31 -5.86
N PRO A 94 -0.72 11.81 -6.87
CA PRO A 94 -0.22 13.19 -6.87
C PRO A 94 -1.35 14.23 -6.87
N ASP A 95 -2.49 13.93 -7.50
CA ASP A 95 -3.63 14.85 -7.58
C ASP A 95 -4.57 14.80 -6.36
N ALA A 96 -4.49 13.78 -5.51
CA ALA A 96 -5.43 13.60 -4.40
C ALA A 96 -4.91 12.56 -3.37
N PRO A 97 -4.14 13.00 -2.34
CA PRO A 97 -3.61 12.13 -1.31
C PRO A 97 -4.74 11.48 -0.48
N VAL A 98 -4.46 10.30 0.08
CA VAL A 98 -5.47 9.47 0.77
C VAL A 98 -5.78 10.01 2.17
N ALA A 99 -4.78 10.50 2.89
CA ALA A 99 -4.93 11.26 4.13
C ALA A 99 -4.45 12.71 3.92
N LYS A 100 -4.99 13.64 4.72
CA LYS A 100 -4.67 15.09 4.73
C LYS A 100 -4.15 15.50 6.10
#